data_AF-A0A9W4KH33-F1
#
_entry.id   AF-A0A9W4KH33-F1
#
_cell.length_a   1.000
_cell.length_b   1.000
_cell.length_c   1.000
_cell.angle_alpha   90.00
_cell.angle_beta   90.00
_cell.angle_gamma   90.00
#
_symmetry.space_group_name_H-M   'P 1'
#
loop_
_entity.id
_entity.type
_entity.pdbx_description
1 polymer ?
#
loop_
_entity_poly.entity_id
_entity_poly.type
_entity_poly.pdbx_seq_one_letter_code
_entity_poly.pdbx_strand_id
1 'polypeptide(L)'
;MVDSSTEALAALQQLEENGKLKDRLAIIRISDPISTEVGGSCPSPSKRNSDASVSNFDGPTPASLEADLSHYKELFSKLRFSYLEQVTKEKFLRAIVGDPPVIVGHNENMELETQLADVKAELKARKEDARVMIEEMEQMGRDLASRYKNVELQTTQLSTLPASIENLESTIAELRAKQIATVDPSDPDDTSSSQNLPLPATLALLAEREAELAALNRQLAAVHNTLPRKTREAEAVERERSVLERRKSDAIAQAREAQRKKQQGESDGLKEMGRWYKGAEEILKELVGTQA
;
A
#
# COMPACT_ATOMS: atom_id res chain seq x y z
N MET A 1 31.92 8.70 -29.38
CA MET A 1 31.23 9.80 -28.67
C MET A 1 30.41 9.31 -27.47
N VAL A 2 30.38 8.00 -27.18
CA VAL A 2 29.57 7.40 -26.09
C VAL A 2 30.40 7.21 -24.81
N ASP A 3 31.74 7.21 -24.92
CA ASP A 3 32.63 6.86 -23.81
C ASP A 3 32.81 7.97 -22.76
N SER A 4 32.60 9.25 -23.11
CA SER A 4 32.79 10.35 -22.15
C SER A 4 31.66 10.45 -21.12
N SER A 5 30.46 9.99 -21.47
CA SER A 5 29.29 10.06 -20.59
C SER A 5 29.30 8.94 -19.55
N THR A 6 29.79 7.76 -19.91
CA THR A 6 29.95 6.63 -18.98
C THR A 6 31.11 6.85 -18.01
N GLU A 7 32.21 7.43 -18.49
CA GLU A 7 33.36 7.83 -17.65
C GLU A 7 32.98 8.95 -16.66
N ALA A 8 32.16 9.92 -17.09
CA ALA A 8 31.65 10.97 -16.21
C ALA A 8 30.70 10.43 -15.12
N LEU A 9 29.86 9.45 -15.44
CA LEU A 9 28.98 8.81 -14.45
C LEU A 9 29.76 7.97 -13.44
N ALA A 10 30.78 7.23 -13.89
CA ALA A 10 31.67 6.49 -13.00
C ALA A 10 32.45 7.43 -12.06
N ALA A 11 32.92 8.58 -12.56
CA ALA A 11 33.59 9.59 -11.75
C ALA A 11 32.66 10.23 -10.70
N LEU A 12 31.39 10.48 -11.04
CA LEU A 12 30.38 10.98 -10.11
C LEU A 12 30.05 9.97 -9.01
N GLN A 13 29.93 8.69 -9.37
CA GLN A 13 29.64 7.61 -8.42
C GLN A 13 30.80 7.39 -7.43
N GLN A 14 32.05 7.45 -7.90
CA GLN A 14 33.24 7.43 -7.03
C GLN A 14 33.34 8.65 -6.11
N LEU A 15 32.88 9.83 -6.55
CA LEU A 15 32.85 11.03 -5.71
C LEU A 15 31.74 10.98 -4.64
N GLU A 16 30.65 10.26 -4.91
CA GLU A 16 29.52 10.07 -4.00
C GLU A 16 29.86 9.07 -2.88
N GLU A 17 30.50 7.95 -3.22
CA GLU A 17 30.98 6.95 -2.25
C GLU A 17 32.03 7.51 -1.28
N ASN A 18 32.86 8.44 -1.76
CA ASN A 18 33.87 9.09 -0.94
C ASN A 18 33.31 10.16 0.02
N GLY A 19 32.00 10.39 0.07
CA GLY A 19 31.32 11.36 0.97
C GLY A 19 31.62 12.85 0.67
N LYS A 20 32.67 13.12 -0.13
CA LYS A 20 33.17 14.46 -0.47
C LYS A 20 32.22 15.27 -1.34
N LEU A 21 31.28 14.64 -2.04
CA LEU A 21 30.30 15.33 -2.88
C LEU A 21 29.32 16.16 -2.04
N LYS A 22 28.82 15.61 -0.93
CA LYS A 22 27.93 16.33 0.00
C LYS A 22 28.67 17.44 0.74
N ASP A 23 29.92 17.21 1.13
CA ASP A 23 30.76 18.23 1.77
C ASP A 23 31.20 19.37 0.83
N ARG A 24 31.32 19.09 -0.48
CA ARG A 24 31.65 20.11 -1.51
C ARG A 24 30.42 20.87 -2.03
N LEU A 25 29.25 20.23 -2.05
CA LEU A 25 27.99 20.85 -2.47
C LEU A 25 27.22 21.49 -1.29
N ALA A 26 27.70 21.33 -0.06
CA ALA A 26 27.16 22.03 1.08
C ALA A 26 27.44 23.54 0.95
N ILE A 27 26.37 24.28 0.68
CA ILE A 27 26.27 25.75 0.72
C ILE A 27 26.80 26.33 2.06
N ILE A 28 26.96 25.48 3.08
CA ILE A 28 27.47 25.78 4.43
C ILE A 28 28.96 26.20 4.42
N ARG A 29 29.75 25.90 3.38
CA ARG A 29 31.14 26.38 3.26
C ARG A 29 31.26 27.88 2.93
N ILE A 30 30.17 28.55 2.54
CA ILE A 30 30.17 29.99 2.24
C ILE A 30 30.19 30.83 3.54
N SER A 31 29.82 30.22 4.69
CA SER A 31 29.85 30.88 6.01
C SER A 31 31.18 30.70 6.77
N ASP A 32 32.16 29.97 6.23
CA ASP A 32 33.50 29.96 6.81
C ASP A 32 34.18 31.32 6.53
N PRO A 33 34.75 31.99 7.55
CA PRO A 33 35.39 33.28 7.35
C PRO A 33 36.56 33.11 6.38
N ILE A 34 36.56 33.89 5.29
CA ILE A 34 37.70 34.02 4.38
C ILE A 34 38.80 34.78 5.12
N SER A 35 39.50 34.08 6.00
CA SER A 35 40.67 34.59 6.69
C SER A 35 41.90 33.87 6.20
N THR A 36 42.57 34.58 5.28
CA THR A 36 44.00 34.56 4.96
C THR A 36 44.53 33.36 4.18
N GLU A 37 45.23 33.67 3.07
CA GLU A 37 46.54 33.12 2.63
C GLU A 37 46.78 33.52 1.14
N VAL A 38 47.05 34.80 0.86
CA VAL A 38 47.95 35.23 -0.24
C VAL A 38 48.62 36.53 0.20
N GLY A 39 49.94 36.47 0.42
CA GLY A 39 50.77 37.60 0.83
C GLY A 39 50.89 38.70 -0.22
N GLY A 40 51.07 39.94 0.26
CA GLY A 40 51.35 41.11 -0.58
C GLY A 40 51.18 42.43 0.18
N SER A 41 52.30 42.96 0.66
CA SER A 41 52.54 44.28 1.27
C SER A 41 51.60 45.44 0.86
N CYS A 42 51.14 46.24 1.83
CA CYS A 42 51.49 47.67 1.97
C CYS A 42 50.71 48.32 3.13
N PRO A 43 51.38 48.99 4.09
CA PRO A 43 50.72 49.77 5.12
C PRO A 43 50.52 51.20 4.65
N SER A 44 49.32 51.77 4.78
CA SER A 44 49.22 53.21 4.98
C SER A 44 47.96 53.66 5.71
N PRO A 45 48.06 54.77 6.46
CA PRO A 45 47.18 55.11 7.56
C PRO A 45 46.17 56.17 7.14
N SER A 46 45.07 56.32 7.90
CA SER A 46 44.46 57.61 8.28
C SER A 46 42.95 57.49 8.50
N LYS A 47 42.58 57.75 9.75
CA LYS A 47 41.44 58.57 10.20
C LYS A 47 40.03 57.97 10.27
N ARG A 48 39.60 57.98 11.54
CA ARG A 48 38.27 58.32 12.09
C ARG A 48 37.30 57.14 12.22
N ASN A 49 37.64 56.32 13.21
CA ASN A 49 36.70 55.66 14.11
C ASN A 49 35.78 56.70 14.80
N SER A 50 34.60 56.94 14.22
CA SER A 50 33.44 57.34 15.02
C SER A 50 32.78 56.07 15.55
N ASP A 51 32.94 55.91 16.85
CA ASP A 51 32.41 54.91 17.74
C ASP A 51 30.87 54.84 17.65
N ALA A 52 30.38 53.74 17.09
CA ALA A 52 29.07 53.17 17.40
C ALA A 52 29.13 51.69 16.98
N SER A 53 29.07 50.82 18.00
CA SER A 53 28.91 49.36 17.89
C SER A 53 30.19 48.54 17.71
N VAL A 54 31.20 48.74 18.58
CA VAL A 54 32.21 47.71 18.89
C VAL A 54 31.89 47.09 20.25
N SER A 55 30.73 46.46 20.36
CA SER A 55 30.44 45.50 21.42
C SER A 55 29.41 44.51 20.89
N ASN A 56 29.91 43.43 20.29
CA ASN A 56 29.29 42.11 20.15
C ASN A 56 30.16 41.28 19.19
N PHE A 57 31.46 41.15 19.50
CA PHE A 57 32.28 40.07 18.96
C PHE A 57 32.28 38.93 19.97
N ASP A 58 31.10 38.33 20.16
CA ASP A 58 30.99 36.92 20.48
C ASP A 58 30.39 36.28 19.21
N GLY A 59 30.92 35.14 18.77
CA GLY A 59 30.77 34.62 17.40
C GLY A 59 29.33 34.77 16.86
N PRO A 60 29.14 35.23 15.60
CA PRO A 60 27.83 35.58 15.08
C PRO A 60 26.92 34.36 15.18
N THR A 61 26.03 34.36 16.16
CA THR A 61 25.04 33.32 16.32
C THR A 61 24.01 33.58 15.23
N PRO A 62 23.50 32.57 14.51
CA PRO A 62 22.58 32.78 13.38
C PRO A 62 21.38 33.68 13.73
N ALA A 63 20.93 33.66 14.99
CA ALA A 63 19.87 34.53 15.49
C ALA A 63 20.25 36.01 15.60
N SER A 64 21.51 36.36 15.92
CA SER A 64 21.95 37.76 15.97
C SER A 64 22.13 38.35 14.57
N LEU A 65 22.60 37.54 13.62
CA LEU A 65 22.69 37.93 12.21
C LEU A 65 21.29 38.23 11.62
N GLU A 66 20.28 37.42 11.96
CA GLU A 66 18.91 37.64 11.52
C GLU A 66 18.33 38.95 12.08
N ALA A 67 18.59 39.24 13.37
CA ALA A 67 18.19 40.50 13.99
C ALA A 67 18.87 41.70 13.31
N ASP A 68 20.17 41.63 13.03
CA ASP A 68 20.90 42.70 12.35
C ASP A 68 20.40 42.91 10.91
N LEU A 69 20.14 41.83 10.16
CA LEU A 69 19.58 41.91 8.81
C LEU A 69 18.18 42.52 8.82
N SER A 70 17.35 42.22 9.81
CA SER A 70 16.04 42.85 9.98
C SER A 70 16.16 44.34 10.27
N HIS A 71 17.09 44.73 11.15
CA HIS A 71 17.36 46.11 11.50
C HIS A 71 17.84 46.93 10.28
N TYR A 72 18.79 46.41 9.50
CA TYR A 72 19.27 47.07 8.29
C TYR A 72 18.18 47.15 7.22
N LYS A 73 17.35 46.12 7.05
CA LYS A 73 16.20 46.19 6.12
C LYS A 73 15.25 47.31 6.49
N GLU A 74 14.93 47.47 7.76
CA GLU A 74 14.08 48.57 8.22
C GLU A 74 14.75 49.93 8.05
N LEU A 75 16.05 50.05 8.38
CA LEU A 75 16.82 51.28 8.22
C LEU A 75 16.89 51.70 6.75
N PHE A 76 17.21 50.77 5.84
CA PHE A 76 17.26 51.04 4.41
C PHE A 76 15.88 51.33 3.83
N SER A 77 14.82 50.70 4.33
CA SER A 77 13.45 51.01 3.92
C SER A 77 13.04 52.43 4.35
N LYS A 78 13.38 52.83 5.60
CA LYS A 78 13.16 54.20 6.10
C LYS A 78 14.01 55.22 5.33
N LEU A 79 15.26 54.89 5.03
CA LEU A 79 16.15 55.75 4.26
C LEU A 79 15.65 55.92 2.82
N ARG A 80 15.23 54.83 2.17
CA ARG A 80 14.62 54.86 0.83
C ARG A 80 13.34 55.69 0.83
N PHE A 81 12.47 55.51 1.82
CA PHE A 81 11.24 56.30 1.95
C PHE A 81 11.56 57.78 2.12
N SER A 82 12.45 58.13 3.05
CA SER A 82 12.89 59.52 3.29
C SER A 82 13.51 60.15 2.05
N TYR A 83 14.37 59.42 1.33
CA TYR A 83 14.97 59.90 0.09
C TYR A 83 13.94 60.12 -1.01
N LEU A 84 13.03 59.18 -1.23
CA LEU A 84 11.96 59.33 -2.22
C LEU A 84 11.03 60.49 -1.87
N GLU A 85 10.67 60.63 -0.60
CA GLU A 85 9.86 61.74 -0.11
C GLU A 85 10.59 63.07 -0.31
N GLN A 86 11.89 63.14 -0.02
CA GLN A 86 12.68 64.35 -0.22
C GLN A 86 12.83 64.70 -1.70
N VAL A 87 13.15 63.74 -2.56
CA VAL A 87 13.29 63.95 -4.01
C VAL A 87 11.96 64.37 -4.62
N THR A 88 10.84 63.80 -4.18
CA THR A 88 9.51 64.19 -4.65
C THR A 88 9.11 65.58 -4.17
N LYS A 89 9.38 65.91 -2.89
CA LYS A 89 9.19 67.28 -2.36
C LYS A 89 10.04 68.30 -3.11
N GLU A 90 11.32 68.01 -3.33
CA GLU A 90 12.22 68.88 -4.08
C GLU A 90 11.74 69.05 -5.53
N LYS A 91 11.35 67.96 -6.20
CA LYS A 91 10.81 68.01 -7.55
C LYS A 91 9.52 68.81 -7.64
N PHE A 92 8.62 68.68 -6.66
CA PHE A 92 7.38 69.44 -6.57
C PHE A 92 7.65 70.93 -6.34
N LEU A 93 8.52 71.26 -5.38
CA LEU A 93 8.93 72.65 -5.13
C LEU A 93 9.63 73.25 -6.35
N ARG A 94 10.51 72.50 -7.03
CA ARG A 94 11.15 72.95 -8.28
C ARG A 94 10.14 73.10 -9.42
N ALA A 95 9.09 72.29 -9.48
CA ALA A 95 8.04 72.44 -10.49
C ALA A 95 7.17 73.69 -10.27
N ILE A 96 6.94 74.09 -9.01
CA ILE A 96 6.15 75.28 -8.65
C ILE A 96 6.98 76.57 -8.66
N VAL A 97 8.23 76.49 -8.20
CA VAL A 97 9.13 77.65 -7.99
C VAL A 97 10.12 77.83 -9.14
N GLY A 98 10.29 76.82 -10.01
CA GLY A 98 11.14 76.91 -11.19
C GLY A 98 10.64 77.96 -12.16
N ASP A 99 11.54 78.80 -12.66
CA ASP A 99 11.28 79.82 -13.66
C ASP A 99 11.96 79.40 -14.98
N PRO A 100 11.20 79.03 -16.05
CA PRO A 100 9.75 79.07 -16.18
C PRO A 100 9.03 77.86 -15.55
N PRO A 101 7.77 78.03 -15.09
CA PRO A 101 6.99 76.95 -14.49
C PRO A 101 6.73 75.84 -15.50
N VAL A 102 6.96 74.59 -15.11
CA VAL A 102 6.71 73.42 -15.97
C VAL A 102 5.21 73.15 -16.00
N ILE A 103 4.52 73.83 -16.89
CA ILE A 103 3.11 73.58 -17.20
C ILE A 103 3.09 72.62 -18.39
N VAL A 104 2.63 71.38 -18.16
CA VAL A 104 2.47 70.40 -19.25
C VAL A 104 1.51 71.00 -20.28
N GLY A 105 2.03 71.31 -21.46
CA GLY A 105 1.24 71.92 -22.52
C GLY A 105 0.20 70.94 -23.05
N HIS A 106 -0.93 71.45 -23.57
CA HIS A 106 -1.91 70.59 -24.23
C HIS A 106 -1.28 69.79 -25.39
N ASN A 107 -0.35 70.39 -26.13
CA ASN A 107 0.40 69.72 -27.20
C ASN A 107 1.26 68.55 -26.68
N GLU A 108 1.96 68.74 -25.55
CA GLU A 108 2.77 67.68 -24.94
C GLU A 108 1.88 66.53 -24.43
N ASN A 109 0.72 66.85 -23.85
CA ASN A 109 -0.27 65.84 -23.49
C ASN A 109 -0.81 65.08 -24.70
N MET A 110 -1.11 65.77 -25.81
CA MET A 110 -1.55 65.11 -27.04
C MET A 110 -0.47 64.19 -27.61
N GLU A 111 0.80 64.64 -27.64
CA GLU A 111 1.93 63.81 -28.08
C GLU A 111 2.09 62.56 -27.18
N LEU A 112 2.02 62.73 -25.86
CA LEU A 112 2.07 61.61 -24.91
C LEU A 112 0.89 60.65 -25.04
N GLU A 113 -0.32 61.17 -25.33
CA GLU A 113 -1.51 60.35 -25.60
C GLU A 113 -1.35 59.52 -26.88
N THR A 114 -0.77 60.10 -27.94
CA THR A 114 -0.47 59.35 -29.18
C THR A 114 0.56 58.25 -28.95
N GLN A 115 1.65 58.55 -28.24
CA GLN A 115 2.67 57.55 -27.89
C GLN A 115 2.09 56.46 -26.98
N LEU A 116 1.22 56.81 -26.03
CA LEU A 116 0.52 55.83 -25.20
C LEU A 116 -0.41 54.94 -26.01
N ALA A 117 -1.10 55.50 -27.01
CA ALA A 117 -1.95 54.72 -27.89
C ALA A 117 -1.14 53.69 -28.70
N ASP A 118 0.01 54.11 -29.24
CA ASP A 118 0.91 53.24 -30.00
C ASP A 118 1.49 52.13 -29.13
N VAL A 119 2.06 52.47 -27.97
CA VAL A 119 2.61 51.49 -27.02
C VAL A 119 1.52 50.54 -26.52
N LYS A 120 0.30 51.02 -26.32
CA LYS A 120 -0.84 50.18 -25.90
C LYS A 120 -1.29 49.24 -27.01
N ALA A 121 -1.23 49.67 -28.28
CA ALA A 121 -1.50 48.82 -29.43
C ALA A 121 -0.43 47.72 -29.55
N GLU A 122 0.84 48.08 -29.46
CA GLU A 122 1.96 47.12 -29.47
C GLU A 122 1.88 46.12 -28.31
N LEU A 123 1.57 46.59 -27.10
CA LEU A 123 1.39 45.73 -25.93
C LEU A 123 0.22 44.75 -26.13
N LYS A 124 -0.88 45.19 -26.75
CA LYS A 124 -2.01 44.30 -27.06
C LYS A 124 -1.63 43.24 -28.10
N ALA A 125 -0.91 43.62 -29.15
CA ALA A 125 -0.42 42.69 -30.16
C ALA A 125 0.49 41.62 -29.51
N ARG A 126 1.49 42.04 -28.73
CA ARG A 126 2.40 41.12 -28.03
C ARG A 126 1.70 40.21 -27.03
N LYS A 127 0.65 40.70 -26.35
CA LYS A 127 -0.16 39.87 -25.45
C LYS A 127 -0.93 38.79 -26.20
N GLU A 128 -1.45 39.12 -27.39
CA GLU A 128 -2.13 38.14 -28.22
C GLU A 128 -1.16 37.11 -28.78
N ASP A 129 0.01 37.52 -29.27
CA ASP A 129 1.07 36.61 -29.73
C ASP A 129 1.51 35.65 -28.62
N ALA A 130 1.70 36.16 -27.40
CA ALA A 130 2.02 35.34 -26.25
C ALA A 130 0.88 34.38 -25.89
N ARG A 131 -0.38 34.81 -26.00
CA ARG A 131 -1.56 33.97 -25.76
C ARG A 131 -1.59 32.79 -26.74
N VAL A 132 -1.38 33.06 -28.02
CA VAL A 132 -1.33 32.03 -29.08
C VAL A 132 -0.18 31.06 -28.84
N MET A 133 1.02 31.57 -28.53
CA MET A 133 2.19 30.72 -28.26
C MET A 133 1.98 29.80 -27.05
N ILE A 134 1.34 30.29 -25.98
CA ILE A 134 1.00 29.47 -24.82
C ILE A 134 0.00 28.38 -25.20
N GLU A 135 -1.03 28.72 -25.99
CA GLU A 135 -2.04 27.76 -26.45
C GLU A 135 -1.41 26.64 -27.30
N GLU A 136 -0.51 26.97 -28.21
CA GLU A 136 0.26 26.01 -29.00
C GLU A 136 1.17 25.13 -28.14
N MET A 137 1.89 25.73 -27.19
CA MET A 137 2.77 25.01 -26.26
C MET A 137 1.99 24.04 -25.38
N GLU A 138 0.83 24.44 -24.88
CA GLU A 138 -0.05 23.56 -24.13
C GLU A 138 -0.59 22.41 -24.98
N GLN A 139 -0.99 22.67 -26.22
CA GLN A 139 -1.45 21.63 -27.13
C GLN A 139 -0.34 20.62 -27.43
N MET A 140 0.88 21.10 -27.70
CA MET A 140 2.05 20.26 -27.92
C MET A 140 2.42 19.47 -26.66
N GLY A 141 2.35 20.09 -25.49
CA GLY A 141 2.59 19.42 -24.21
C GLY A 141 1.58 18.30 -23.94
N ARG A 142 0.29 18.53 -24.24
CA ARG A 142 -0.77 17.52 -24.11
C ARG A 142 -0.58 16.35 -25.08
N ASP A 143 -0.25 16.63 -26.34
CA ASP A 143 0.04 15.59 -27.34
C ASP A 143 1.27 14.77 -26.96
N LEU A 144 2.36 15.43 -26.57
CA LEU A 144 3.59 14.77 -26.14
C LEU A 144 3.37 13.87 -24.91
N ALA A 145 2.61 14.33 -23.91
CA ALA A 145 2.26 13.51 -22.76
C ALA A 145 1.43 12.27 -23.15
N SER A 146 0.49 12.42 -24.09
CA SER A 146 -0.30 11.29 -24.61
C SER A 146 0.58 10.27 -25.34
N ARG A 147 1.48 10.73 -26.20
CA ARG A 147 2.43 9.88 -26.93
C ARG A 147 3.39 9.16 -25.99
N TYR A 148 3.92 9.86 -24.99
CA TYR A 148 4.81 9.28 -23.99
C TYR A 148 4.12 8.14 -23.23
N LYS A 149 2.88 8.36 -22.78
CA LYS A 149 2.08 7.34 -22.10
C LYS A 149 1.82 6.11 -22.99
N ASN A 150 1.61 6.31 -24.30
CA ASN A 150 1.44 5.21 -25.23
C ASN A 150 2.74 4.39 -25.38
N VAL A 151 3.88 5.08 -25.56
CA VAL A 151 5.19 4.43 -25.66
C VAL A 151 5.53 3.68 -24.38
N GLU A 152 5.24 4.24 -23.21
CA GLU A 152 5.42 3.58 -21.92
C GLU A 152 4.61 2.28 -21.85
N LEU A 153 3.32 2.33 -22.21
CA LEU A 153 2.45 1.15 -22.29
C LEU A 153 3.03 0.10 -23.24
N GLN A 154 3.40 0.48 -24.47
CA GLN A 154 4.01 -0.43 -25.43
C GLN A 154 5.32 -1.02 -24.91
N THR A 155 6.14 -0.24 -24.22
CA THR A 155 7.39 -0.70 -23.61
C THR A 155 7.12 -1.76 -22.53
N THR A 156 6.10 -1.57 -21.69
CA THR A 156 5.70 -2.59 -20.69
C THR A 156 5.13 -3.85 -21.34
N GLN A 157 4.42 -3.74 -22.46
CA GLN A 157 3.96 -4.91 -23.21
C GLN A 157 5.14 -5.65 -23.83
N LEU A 158 6.08 -4.94 -24.45
CA LEU A 158 7.28 -5.52 -25.04
C LEU A 158 8.20 -6.15 -24.00
N SER A 159 8.23 -5.65 -22.76
CA SER A 159 9.04 -6.27 -21.69
C SER A 159 8.43 -7.57 -21.15
N THR A 160 7.11 -7.73 -21.21
CA THR A 160 6.41 -8.95 -20.77
C THR A 160 6.31 -10.02 -21.87
N LEU A 161 6.41 -9.62 -23.13
CA LEU A 161 6.26 -10.51 -24.28
C LEU A 161 7.30 -11.65 -24.35
N PRO A 162 8.61 -11.43 -24.10
CA PRO A 162 9.62 -12.50 -24.14
C PRO A 162 9.34 -13.62 -23.14
N ALA A 163 8.96 -13.28 -21.90
CA ALA A 163 8.61 -14.27 -20.90
C ALA A 163 7.36 -15.08 -21.32
N SER A 164 6.37 -14.42 -21.95
CA SER A 164 5.21 -15.12 -22.51
C SER A 164 5.61 -16.05 -23.67
N ILE A 165 6.55 -15.65 -24.52
CA ILE A 165 7.06 -16.49 -25.61
C ILE A 165 7.77 -17.71 -25.03
N GLU A 166 8.69 -17.55 -24.08
CA GLU A 166 9.40 -18.67 -23.45
C GLU A 166 8.43 -19.65 -22.77
N ASN A 167 7.40 -19.13 -22.08
CA ASN A 167 6.36 -19.97 -21.50
C ASN A 167 5.58 -20.75 -22.57
N LEU A 168 5.21 -20.11 -23.68
CA LEU A 168 4.52 -20.77 -24.78
C LEU A 168 5.43 -21.80 -25.48
N GLU A 169 6.70 -21.50 -25.69
CA GLU A 169 7.67 -22.42 -26.27
C GLU A 169 7.90 -23.64 -25.37
N SER A 170 8.02 -23.42 -24.05
CA SER A 170 8.10 -24.49 -23.06
C SER A 170 6.86 -25.38 -23.08
N THR A 171 5.66 -24.80 -23.06
CA THR A 171 4.41 -25.58 -23.13
C THR A 171 4.26 -26.34 -24.44
N ILE A 172 4.66 -25.77 -25.58
CA ILE A 172 4.69 -26.47 -26.87
C ILE A 172 5.68 -27.62 -26.82
N ALA A 173 6.87 -27.43 -26.26
CA ALA A 173 7.87 -28.48 -26.10
C ALA A 173 7.36 -29.61 -25.21
N GLU A 174 6.71 -29.29 -24.08
CA GLU A 174 6.08 -30.27 -23.20
C GLU A 174 4.96 -31.04 -23.87
N LEU A 175 4.08 -30.36 -24.62
CA LEU A 175 2.97 -31.00 -25.33
C LEU A 175 3.49 -31.92 -26.44
N ARG A 176 4.52 -31.50 -27.17
CA ARG A 176 5.19 -32.36 -28.16
C ARG A 176 5.88 -33.55 -27.50
N ALA A 177 6.56 -33.35 -26.37
CA ALA A 177 7.19 -34.43 -25.62
C ALA A 177 6.15 -35.44 -25.10
N LYS A 178 5.02 -34.95 -24.57
CA LYS A 178 3.88 -35.79 -24.17
C LYS A 178 3.32 -36.55 -25.38
N GLN A 179 3.10 -35.88 -26.50
CA GLN A 179 2.61 -36.53 -27.73
C GLN A 179 3.56 -37.61 -28.24
N ILE A 180 4.87 -37.40 -28.18
CA ILE A 180 5.87 -38.41 -28.59
C ILE A 180 5.92 -39.55 -27.57
N ALA A 181 5.85 -39.26 -26.27
CA ALA A 181 5.86 -40.28 -25.21
C ALA A 181 4.60 -41.14 -25.20
N THR A 182 3.46 -40.61 -25.67
CA THR A 182 2.21 -41.36 -25.83
C THR A 182 2.05 -41.96 -27.24
N VAL A 183 3.07 -41.86 -28.09
CA VAL A 183 3.21 -42.60 -29.34
C VAL A 183 4.34 -43.60 -29.11
N ASP A 184 4.10 -44.64 -28.32
CA ASP A 184 4.96 -45.82 -28.35
C ASP A 184 4.68 -46.56 -29.67
N PRO A 185 5.65 -46.72 -30.59
CA PRO A 185 5.46 -47.46 -31.83
C PRO A 185 5.22 -48.97 -31.61
N SER A 186 5.26 -49.45 -30.37
CA SER A 186 5.16 -50.86 -29.99
C SER A 186 3.76 -51.29 -29.55
N ASP A 187 2.83 -50.36 -29.28
CA ASP A 187 1.49 -50.67 -28.75
C ASP A 187 0.37 -49.98 -29.58
N PRO A 188 -0.44 -50.73 -30.34
CA PRO A 188 -1.46 -50.17 -31.24
C PRO A 188 -2.73 -49.64 -30.53
N ASP A 189 -2.87 -49.87 -29.22
CA ASP A 189 -4.01 -49.43 -28.39
C ASP A 189 -3.67 -48.24 -27.48
N ASP A 190 -2.62 -47.48 -27.83
CA ASP A 190 -2.14 -46.38 -27.01
C ASP A 190 -3.14 -45.21 -26.97
N THR A 191 -3.32 -44.66 -25.77
CA THR A 191 -4.37 -43.68 -25.40
C THR A 191 -4.43 -42.40 -26.26
N SER A 192 -3.38 -42.10 -27.03
CA SER A 192 -3.32 -41.07 -28.08
C SER A 192 -4.27 -41.30 -29.26
N SER A 193 -4.67 -42.55 -29.49
CA SER A 193 -5.60 -42.92 -30.57
C SER A 193 -6.92 -42.19 -30.42
N SER A 194 -7.41 -42.02 -29.18
CA SER A 194 -8.68 -41.33 -28.87
C SER A 194 -8.72 -39.86 -29.32
N GLN A 195 -7.58 -39.18 -29.37
CA GLN A 195 -7.47 -37.77 -29.78
C GLN A 195 -7.32 -37.58 -31.29
N ASN A 196 -6.96 -38.64 -32.02
CA ASN A 196 -6.82 -38.65 -33.48
C ASN A 196 -7.88 -39.52 -34.17
N LEU A 197 -9.00 -39.81 -33.49
CA LEU A 197 -10.09 -40.60 -34.04
C LEU A 197 -10.78 -39.83 -35.19
N PRO A 198 -11.17 -40.52 -36.28
CA PRO A 198 -12.03 -39.92 -37.29
C PRO A 198 -13.38 -39.54 -36.65
N LEU A 199 -14.02 -38.50 -37.18
CA LEU A 199 -15.26 -37.93 -36.63
C LEU A 199 -16.36 -38.95 -36.26
N PRO A 200 -16.60 -40.04 -37.02
CA PRO A 200 -17.59 -41.05 -36.63
C PRO A 200 -17.21 -41.80 -35.34
N ALA A 201 -15.93 -42.07 -35.15
CA ALA A 201 -15.42 -42.78 -33.96
C ALA A 201 -15.43 -41.89 -32.71
N THR A 202 -15.19 -40.58 -32.85
CA THR A 202 -15.33 -39.63 -31.73
C THR A 202 -16.77 -39.50 -31.28
N LEU A 203 -17.73 -39.44 -32.22
CA LEU A 203 -19.16 -39.38 -31.89
C LEU A 203 -19.65 -40.65 -31.18
N ALA A 204 -19.16 -41.82 -31.57
CA ALA A 204 -19.48 -43.09 -30.89
C ALA A 204 -18.94 -43.12 -29.45
N LEU A 205 -17.68 -42.71 -29.26
CA LEU A 205 -17.05 -42.64 -27.94
C LEU A 205 -17.74 -41.60 -27.05
N LEU A 206 -18.13 -40.45 -27.61
CA LEU A 206 -18.89 -39.43 -26.89
C LEU A 206 -20.24 -39.97 -26.42
N ALA A 207 -20.99 -40.67 -27.28
CA ALA A 207 -22.25 -41.28 -26.91
C ALA A 207 -22.10 -42.36 -25.82
N GLU A 208 -21.04 -43.15 -25.85
CA GLU A 208 -20.70 -44.12 -24.79
C GLU A 208 -20.44 -43.41 -23.45
N ARG A 209 -19.62 -42.35 -23.45
CA ARG A 209 -19.32 -41.59 -22.23
C ARG A 209 -20.54 -40.85 -21.69
N GLU A 210 -21.40 -40.32 -22.55
CA GLU A 210 -22.67 -39.74 -22.14
C GLU A 210 -23.60 -40.78 -21.50
N ALA A 211 -23.63 -42.01 -22.03
CA ALA A 211 -24.39 -43.10 -21.45
C ALA A 211 -23.83 -43.52 -20.07
N GLU A 212 -22.50 -43.60 -19.94
CA GLU A 212 -21.83 -43.86 -18.66
C GLU A 212 -22.12 -42.76 -17.63
N LEU A 213 -22.02 -41.49 -18.02
CA LEU A 213 -22.36 -40.35 -17.16
C LEU A 213 -23.82 -40.38 -16.73
N ALA A 214 -24.73 -40.71 -17.64
CA ALA A 214 -26.15 -40.86 -17.32
C ALA A 214 -26.38 -42.04 -16.36
N ALA A 215 -25.65 -43.16 -16.51
CA ALA A 215 -25.72 -44.29 -15.58
C ALA A 215 -25.19 -43.92 -14.19
N LEU A 216 -24.05 -43.23 -14.11
CA LEU A 216 -23.46 -42.75 -12.85
C LEU A 216 -24.39 -41.76 -12.15
N ASN A 217 -24.99 -40.83 -12.89
CA ASN A 217 -25.96 -39.88 -12.34
C ASN A 217 -27.21 -40.58 -11.78
N ARG A 218 -27.69 -41.66 -12.42
CA ARG A 218 -28.78 -42.49 -11.88
C ARG A 218 -28.36 -43.19 -10.59
N GLN A 219 -27.13 -43.72 -10.53
CA GLN A 219 -26.60 -44.35 -9.31
C GLN A 219 -26.46 -43.34 -8.16
N LEU A 220 -25.93 -42.14 -8.44
CA LEU A 220 -25.85 -41.05 -7.48
C LEU A 220 -27.23 -40.64 -6.96
N ALA A 221 -28.22 -40.48 -7.85
CA ALA A 221 -29.58 -40.17 -7.44
C ALA A 221 -30.19 -41.27 -6.57
N ALA A 222 -29.96 -42.55 -6.91
CA ALA A 222 -30.42 -43.68 -6.09
C ALA A 222 -29.77 -43.67 -4.70
N VAL A 223 -28.45 -43.48 -4.63
CA VAL A 223 -27.72 -43.39 -3.35
C VAL A 223 -28.23 -42.20 -2.53
N HIS A 224 -28.37 -41.03 -3.14
CA HIS A 224 -28.88 -39.82 -2.48
C HIS A 224 -30.29 -40.01 -1.93
N ASN A 225 -31.17 -40.76 -2.62
CA ASN A 225 -32.51 -41.08 -2.12
C ASN A 225 -32.51 -42.10 -0.97
N THR A 226 -31.53 -43.01 -0.93
CA THR A 226 -31.41 -44.03 0.15
C THR A 226 -30.72 -43.50 1.40
N LEU A 227 -29.83 -42.52 1.28
CA LEU A 227 -29.08 -41.89 2.36
C LEU A 227 -29.96 -41.33 3.50
N PRO A 228 -31.04 -40.55 3.26
CA PRO A 228 -31.91 -40.03 4.32
C PRO A 228 -32.66 -41.14 5.07
N ARG A 229 -32.96 -42.26 4.41
CA ARG A 229 -33.57 -43.42 5.08
C ARG A 229 -32.55 -44.12 5.97
N LYS A 230 -31.34 -44.37 5.47
CA LYS A 230 -30.27 -45.04 6.22
C LYS A 230 -29.77 -44.21 7.40
N THR A 231 -29.72 -42.89 7.28
CA THR A 231 -29.42 -41.98 8.40
C THR A 231 -30.49 -42.06 9.48
N ARG A 232 -31.79 -42.03 9.13
CA ARG A 232 -32.87 -42.22 10.11
C ARG A 232 -32.82 -43.59 10.79
N GLU A 233 -32.54 -44.65 10.04
CA GLU A 233 -32.35 -46.01 10.59
C GLU A 233 -31.15 -46.04 11.57
N ALA A 234 -30.03 -45.41 11.22
CA ALA A 234 -28.85 -45.34 12.09
C ALA A 234 -29.12 -44.52 13.38
N GLU A 235 -29.76 -43.36 13.27
CA GLU A 235 -30.14 -42.56 14.44
C GLU A 235 -31.13 -43.29 15.35
N ALA A 236 -32.05 -44.10 14.80
CA ALA A 236 -32.98 -44.90 15.59
C ALA A 236 -32.22 -45.95 16.42
N VAL A 237 -31.31 -46.68 15.79
CA VAL A 237 -30.44 -47.66 16.47
C VAL A 237 -29.55 -46.98 17.52
N GLU A 238 -29.04 -45.77 17.25
CA GLU A 238 -28.24 -45.02 18.22
C GLU A 238 -29.07 -44.61 19.45
N ARG A 239 -30.32 -44.19 19.25
CA ARG A 239 -31.26 -43.91 20.35
C ARG A 239 -31.53 -45.16 21.18
N GLU A 240 -31.80 -46.31 20.53
CA GLU A 240 -31.99 -47.59 21.23
C GLU A 240 -30.75 -48.00 22.02
N ARG A 241 -29.57 -47.89 21.42
CA ARG A 241 -28.28 -48.14 22.09
C ARG A 241 -28.10 -47.24 23.31
N SER A 242 -28.44 -45.96 23.22
CA SER A 242 -28.32 -45.02 24.34
C SER A 242 -29.22 -45.41 25.53
N VAL A 243 -30.43 -45.91 25.26
CA VAL A 243 -31.36 -46.39 26.28
C VAL A 243 -30.82 -47.68 26.91
N LEU A 244 -30.28 -48.59 26.11
CA LEU A 244 -29.68 -49.83 26.61
C LEU A 244 -28.42 -49.56 27.47
N GLU A 245 -27.56 -48.61 27.07
CA GLU A 245 -26.40 -48.22 27.89
C GLU A 245 -26.83 -47.59 29.22
N ARG A 246 -27.90 -46.76 29.25
CA ARG A 246 -28.46 -46.25 30.51
C ARG A 246 -29.01 -47.37 31.39
N ARG A 247 -29.78 -48.30 30.83
CA ARG A 247 -30.29 -49.48 31.58
C ARG A 247 -29.15 -50.33 32.13
N LYS A 248 -28.08 -50.51 31.36
CA LYS A 248 -26.87 -51.21 31.79
C LYS A 248 -26.15 -50.44 32.91
N SER A 249 -25.98 -49.13 32.80
CA SER A 249 -25.37 -48.33 33.88
C SER A 249 -26.19 -48.38 35.16
N ASP A 250 -27.51 -48.30 35.07
CA ASP A 250 -28.42 -48.37 36.22
C ASP A 250 -28.37 -49.76 36.87
N ALA A 251 -28.37 -50.83 36.07
CA ALA A 251 -28.23 -52.19 36.59
C ALA A 251 -26.86 -52.42 37.25
N ILE A 252 -25.77 -51.87 36.69
CA ILE A 252 -24.44 -51.91 37.30
C ILE A 252 -24.43 -51.11 38.61
N ALA A 253 -25.07 -49.94 38.67
CA ALA A 253 -25.18 -49.14 39.87
C ALA A 253 -25.97 -49.88 40.96
N GLN A 254 -27.13 -50.44 40.63
CA GLN A 254 -27.94 -51.26 41.55
C GLN A 254 -27.17 -52.48 42.07
N ALA A 255 -26.43 -53.17 41.18
CA ALA A 255 -25.61 -54.31 41.59
C ALA A 255 -24.46 -53.89 42.53
N ARG A 256 -23.79 -52.75 42.25
CA ARG A 256 -22.74 -52.18 43.11
C ARG A 256 -23.30 -51.73 44.46
N GLU A 257 -24.47 -51.10 44.49
CA GLU A 257 -25.13 -50.70 45.72
C GLU A 257 -25.57 -51.90 46.56
N ALA A 258 -26.13 -52.94 45.94
CA ALA A 258 -26.46 -54.20 46.61
C ALA A 258 -25.21 -54.87 47.18
N GLN A 259 -24.11 -54.88 46.43
CA GLN A 259 -22.82 -55.39 46.92
C GLN A 259 -22.27 -54.53 48.07
N ARG A 260 -22.37 -53.19 47.99
CA ARG A 260 -21.96 -52.27 49.06
C ARG A 260 -22.79 -52.49 50.33
N LYS A 261 -24.11 -52.62 50.22
CA LYS A 261 -25.00 -52.93 51.35
C LYS A 261 -24.65 -54.26 52.01
N LYS A 262 -24.37 -55.29 51.20
CA LYS A 262 -23.86 -56.59 51.69
C LYS A 262 -22.52 -56.47 52.41
N GLN A 263 -21.60 -55.65 51.91
CA GLN A 263 -20.26 -55.45 52.52
C GLN A 263 -20.30 -54.57 53.78
N GLN A 264 -21.21 -53.59 53.84
CA GLN A 264 -21.40 -52.72 55.00
C GLN A 264 -22.28 -53.35 56.09
N GLY A 265 -22.78 -54.56 55.88
CA GLY A 265 -23.58 -55.29 56.86
C GLY A 265 -24.94 -54.66 57.12
N GLU A 266 -25.43 -53.77 56.25
CA GLU A 266 -26.77 -53.21 56.31
C GLU A 266 -27.73 -54.37 56.02
N SER A 267 -28.32 -54.91 57.08
CA SER A 267 -29.12 -56.12 56.99
C SER A 267 -30.36 -55.79 56.16
N ASP A 268 -30.62 -56.61 55.14
CA ASP A 268 -31.79 -56.47 54.28
C ASP A 268 -33.01 -56.25 55.16
N GLY A 269 -33.68 -55.09 55.04
CA GLY A 269 -34.80 -54.72 55.91
C GLY A 269 -35.90 -55.78 55.92
N LEU A 270 -35.96 -56.62 54.89
CA LEU A 270 -36.81 -57.81 54.82
C LEU A 270 -36.44 -58.89 55.84
N LYS A 271 -35.15 -59.12 56.10
CA LYS A 271 -34.67 -60.04 57.15
C LYS A 271 -34.88 -59.48 58.55
N GLU A 272 -34.70 -58.18 58.73
CA GLU A 272 -35.03 -57.51 60.00
C GLU A 272 -36.53 -57.56 60.28
N MET A 273 -37.37 -57.25 59.30
CA MET A 273 -38.82 -57.41 59.43
C MET A 273 -39.21 -58.87 59.63
N GLY A 274 -38.58 -59.82 58.95
CA GLY A 274 -38.81 -61.24 59.17
C GLY A 274 -38.43 -61.71 60.58
N ARG A 275 -37.34 -61.16 61.15
CA ARG A 275 -36.96 -61.39 62.55
C ARG A 275 -37.95 -60.73 63.51
N TRP A 276 -38.40 -59.51 63.21
CA TRP A 276 -39.39 -58.81 64.03
C TRP A 276 -40.75 -59.54 64.01
N TYR A 277 -41.23 -59.97 62.84
CA TYR A 277 -42.44 -60.78 62.73
C TYR A 277 -42.30 -62.13 63.42
N LYS A 278 -41.14 -62.79 63.36
CA LYS A 278 -40.89 -64.02 64.13
C LYS A 278 -40.87 -63.76 65.64
N GLY A 279 -40.25 -62.67 66.10
CA GLY A 279 -40.27 -62.29 67.51
C GLY A 279 -41.68 -61.91 67.97
N ALA A 280 -42.45 -61.20 67.14
CA ALA A 280 -43.86 -60.90 67.40
C ALA A 280 -44.71 -62.18 67.42
N GLU A 281 -44.44 -63.14 66.53
CA GLU A 281 -45.06 -64.47 66.51
C GLU A 281 -44.72 -65.26 67.77
N GLU A 282 -43.47 -65.25 68.23
CA GLU A 282 -43.04 -65.90 69.48
C GLU A 282 -43.72 -65.27 70.70
N ILE A 283 -43.77 -63.94 70.80
CA ILE A 283 -44.48 -63.24 71.89
C ILE A 283 -45.98 -63.56 71.85
N LEU A 284 -46.59 -63.59 70.66
CA LEU A 284 -48.00 -64.00 70.50
C LEU A 284 -48.21 -65.47 70.91
N LYS A 285 -47.29 -66.37 70.56
CA LYS A 285 -47.33 -67.78 70.98
C LYS A 285 -47.17 -67.94 72.49
N GLU A 286 -46.30 -67.15 73.12
CA GLU A 286 -46.10 -67.16 74.57
C GLU A 286 -47.32 -66.61 75.32
N LEU A 287 -47.97 -65.56 74.79
CA LEU A 287 -49.18 -64.98 75.37
C LEU A 287 -50.41 -65.88 75.22
N VAL A 288 -50.51 -66.63 74.12
CA VAL A 288 -51.67 -67.49 73.81
C VAL A 288 -51.48 -68.93 74.33
N GLY A 289 -50.29 -69.27 74.89
CA GLY A 289 -50.07 -70.53 75.58
C GLY A 289 -50.17 -71.78 74.70
N THR A 290 -50.00 -71.64 73.38
CA THR A 290 -50.04 -72.75 72.44
C THR A 290 -48.62 -73.17 72.06
N GLN A 291 -48.10 -74.20 72.74
CA GLN A 291 -46.93 -74.93 72.27
C GLN A 291 -47.31 -75.80 71.05
N ALA A 292 -46.58 -75.63 69.96
CA ALA A 292 -46.41 -76.61 68.89
C ALA A 292 -45.03 -76.41 68.24
#